data_AF-A0A924T910-F1
#
_entry.id   AF-A0A924T910-F1
#
_cell.length_a   1.000
_cell.length_b   1.000
_cell.length_c   1.000
_cell.angle_alpha   90.00
_cell.angle_beta   90.00
_cell.angle_gamma   90.00
#
_symmetry.space_group_name_H-M   'P 1'
#
loop_
_entity.id
_entity.type
_entity.pdbx_description
1 polymer ?
#
loop_
_entity_poly.entity_id
_entity_poly.type
_entity_poly.pdbx_seq_one_letter_code
_entity_poly.pdbx_strand_id
1 'polypeptide(L)' 'HDANIGSIFGIGFPAWTGGAMQFIYGMGITQFMQRADELANKFGDGFALTDPVRSSILENRPEY' A
#
# COMPACT_ATOMS: atom_id res chain seq x y z
N HIS A 1 4.41 -2.69 17.67
CA HIS A 1 3.23 -3.58 17.81
C HIS A 1 2.59 -3.61 16.43
N ASP A 2 3.26 -4.28 15.49
CA ASP A 2 3.14 -4.05 14.04
C ASP A 2 2.32 -5.13 13.34
N ALA A 3 1.33 -5.67 14.06
CA ALA A 3 0.50 -6.75 13.57
C ALA A 3 -0.50 -6.31 12.47
N ASN A 4 -0.77 -5.00 12.35
CA ASN A 4 -1.74 -4.45 11.39
C ASN A 4 -1.17 -4.14 10.01
N ILE A 5 0.14 -3.87 9.90
CA ILE A 5 0.77 -3.63 8.60
C ILE A 5 0.90 -4.95 7.83
N GLY A 6 1.31 -6.03 8.53
CA GLY A 6 1.43 -7.36 7.93
C GLY A 6 0.10 -7.98 7.48
N SER A 7 -1.02 -7.66 8.13
CA SER A 7 -2.34 -8.20 7.77
C SER A 7 -2.93 -7.56 6.51
N ILE A 8 -2.68 -6.27 6.25
CA ILE A 8 -3.08 -5.61 4.98
C ILE A 8 -2.26 -6.13 3.80
N PHE A 9 -0.96 -6.35 3.99
CA PHE A 9 -0.10 -6.96 2.96
C PHE A 9 -0.34 -8.48 2.80
N GLY A 10 -1.05 -9.13 3.73
CA GLY A 10 -1.23 -10.57 3.79
C GLY A 10 -2.41 -11.13 2.97
N ILE A 11 -3.35 -10.30 2.48
CA ILE A 11 -4.60 -10.79 1.85
C ILE A 11 -4.73 -10.45 0.36
N GLY A 12 -3.75 -9.80 -0.27
CA GLY A 12 -3.86 -9.45 -1.69
C GLY A 12 -2.68 -8.77 -2.37
N PHE A 13 -1.55 -8.55 -1.69
CA PHE A 13 -0.36 -8.00 -2.33
C PHE A 13 0.60 -9.11 -2.74
N PRO A 14 0.89 -9.31 -4.04
CA PRO A 14 1.71 -10.42 -4.46
C PRO A 14 3.18 -10.18 -4.06
N ALA A 15 3.71 -11.04 -3.20
CA ALA A 15 5.09 -10.97 -2.71
C ALA A 15 6.16 -11.13 -3.82
N TRP A 16 5.77 -11.56 -5.02
CA TRP A 16 6.65 -11.95 -6.12
C TRP A 16 7.37 -10.80 -6.87
N THR A 17 7.09 -9.53 -6.54
CA THR A 17 7.77 -8.35 -7.11
C THR A 17 8.95 -7.86 -6.26
N GLY A 18 9.36 -8.61 -5.23
CA GLY A 18 10.38 -8.19 -4.27
C GLY A 18 9.84 -7.45 -3.05
N GLY A 19 8.53 -7.52 -2.81
CA GLY A 19 7.83 -6.93 -1.67
C GLY A 19 6.84 -5.82 -2.06
N ALA A 20 5.80 -5.62 -1.24
CA ALA A 20 4.73 -4.65 -1.54
C ALA A 20 5.25 -3.21 -1.71
N MET A 21 6.25 -2.83 -0.91
CA MET A 21 6.86 -1.50 -0.94
C MET A 21 7.58 -1.21 -2.26
N GLN A 22 8.33 -2.19 -2.79
CA GLN A 22 9.04 -2.04 -4.07
C GLN A 22 8.06 -1.86 -5.24
N PHE A 23 6.93 -2.57 -5.21
CA PHE A 23 5.86 -2.36 -6.18
C PHE A 23 5.23 -0.96 -6.06
N ILE A 24 4.95 -0.48 -4.84
CA ILE A 24 4.40 0.87 -4.62
C ILE A 24 5.37 1.93 -5.14
N TYR A 25 6.67 1.79 -4.89
CA TYR A 25 7.67 2.73 -5.38
C TYR A 25 7.89 2.65 -6.89
N GLY A 26 7.86 1.44 -7.48
CA GLY A 26 7.92 1.27 -8.93
C GLY A 26 6.68 1.80 -9.66
N MET A 27 5.49 1.68 -9.07
CA MET A 27 4.25 2.28 -9.59
C MET A 27 4.19 3.80 -9.37
N GLY A 28 4.88 4.29 -8.33
CA GLY A 28 4.77 5.64 -7.84
C GLY A 28 3.66 5.76 -6.78
N ILE A 29 4.01 6.37 -5.65
CA ILE A 29 3.15 6.45 -4.45
C ILE A 29 1.81 7.10 -4.75
N THR A 30 1.80 8.22 -5.50
CA THR A 30 0.57 8.94 -5.83
C THR A 30 -0.38 8.10 -6.68
N GLN A 31 0.15 7.41 -7.71
CA GLN A 31 -0.65 6.53 -8.57
C GLN A 31 -1.21 5.35 -7.77
N PHE A 32 -0.41 4.80 -6.86
CA PHE A 32 -0.85 3.73 -5.97
C PHE A 32 -2.00 4.18 -5.05
N MET A 33 -1.87 5.34 -4.41
CA MET A 33 -2.91 5.90 -3.54
C MET A 33 -4.20 6.15 -4.30
N GLN A 34 -4.12 6.79 -5.47
CA GLN A 34 -5.28 7.05 -6.32
C GLN A 34 -5.97 5.74 -6.73
N ARG A 35 -5.20 4.70 -7.08
CA ARG A 35 -5.76 3.41 -7.45
C ARG A 35 -6.44 2.71 -6.28
N ALA A 36 -5.89 2.81 -5.08
CA ALA A 36 -6.52 2.28 -3.88
C ALA A 36 -7.84 3.01 -3.57
N ASP A 37 -7.87 4.34 -3.73
CA ASP A 37 -9.10 5.14 -3.55
C ASP A 37 -10.17 4.78 -4.60
N GLU A 38 -9.79 4.57 -5.86
CA GLU A 38 -10.70 4.09 -6.92
C GLU A 38 -11.30 2.70 -6.59
N LEU A 39 -10.47 1.79 -6.07
CA LEU A 39 -10.92 0.46 -5.68
C LEU A 39 -11.80 0.51 -4.43
N ALA A 40 -11.50 1.38 -3.47
CA ALA A 40 -12.32 1.59 -2.29
C ALA A 40 -13.70 2.12 -2.67
N ASN A 41 -13.76 3.10 -3.57
CA ASN A 41 -15.02 3.62 -4.09
C ASN A 41 -15.85 2.56 -4.84
N LYS A 42 -15.20 1.62 -5.52
CA LYS A 42 -15.87 0.62 -6.35
C LYS A 42 -16.26 -0.66 -5.59
N PHE A 43 -15.46 -1.07 -4.62
CA PHE A 43 -15.57 -2.37 -3.95
C PHE A 43 -15.70 -2.26 -2.42
N GLY A 44 -15.69 -1.05 -1.88
CA GLY A 44 -15.84 -0.76 -0.45
C GLY A 44 -14.51 -0.63 0.28
N ASP A 45 -14.60 -0.29 1.57
CA ASP A 45 -13.47 0.16 2.41
C ASP A 45 -12.34 -0.87 2.59
N GLY A 46 -12.54 -2.13 2.18
CA GLY A 46 -11.49 -3.15 2.18
C GLY A 46 -10.26 -2.80 1.31
N PHE A 47 -10.39 -1.82 0.40
CA PHE A 47 -9.30 -1.31 -0.42
C PHE A 47 -8.79 0.08 0.02
N ALA A 48 -9.40 0.69 1.03
CA ALA A 48 -9.00 2.01 1.48
C ALA A 48 -7.66 1.95 2.23
N LEU A 49 -6.72 2.83 1.87
CA LEU A 49 -5.48 3.00 2.63
C LEU A 49 -5.77 3.85 3.87
N THR A 50 -5.56 3.26 5.04
CA THR A 50 -5.64 3.96 6.33
C THR A 50 -4.47 4.94 6.50
N ASP A 51 -4.67 5.98 7.32
CA ASP A 51 -3.64 7.01 7.55
C ASP A 51 -2.28 6.45 8.00
N PRO A 52 -2.19 5.46 8.91
CA PRO A 52 -0.91 4.88 9.29
C PRO A 52 -0.17 4.21 8.12
N VAL A 53 -0.91 3.62 7.18
CA VAL A 53 -0.32 2.98 5.99
C VAL A 53 0.19 4.05 5.03
N ARG A 54 -0.59 5.12 4.82
CA ARG A 54 -0.15 6.26 4.00
C ARG A 54 1.14 6.86 4.56
N SER A 55 1.22 7.07 5.88
CA SER A 55 2.43 7.57 6.54
C SER A 55 3.61 6.62 6.38
N SER A 56 3.41 5.32 6.62
CA SER A 56 4.49 4.33 6.50
C SER A 56 5.08 4.26 5.08
N ILE A 57 4.24 4.39 4.03
CA ILE A 57 4.70 4.44 2.63
C ILE A 57 5.54 5.69 2.36
N LEU A 58 5.17 6.83 2.96
CA LEU A 58 5.89 8.09 2.80
C LEU A 58 7.22 8.11 3.56
N GLU A 59 7.27 7.51 4.74
CA GLU A 59 8.46 7.44 5.59
C GLU A 59 9.54 6.50 5.05
N ASN A 60 9.14 5.39 4.41
CA ASN A 60 10.08 4.37 3.92
C ASN A 60 10.52 4.59 2.47
N ARG A 61 10.38 5.81 1.94
CA ARG A 61 10.79 6.14 0.57
C ARG A 61 12.28 5.80 0.38
N PRO A 62 12.65 5.00 -0.64
CA PRO A 62 14.04 4.72 -0.91
C PRO A 62 14.75 6.03 -1.29
N GLU A 63 15.74 6.44 -0.50
CA GLU A 63 16.71 7.45 -0.91
C GLU A 63 17.67 6.78 -1.91
N TYR A 64 17.77 7.35 -3.11
CA TYR A 64 18.73 6.97 -4.15
C TYR A 64 19.85 8.00 -4.22
#